data_AF-A0A8C8UJF7-F1
#
_entry.id   AF-A0A8C8UJF7-F1
#
_cell.length_a   1.000
_cell.length_b   1.000
_cell.length_c   1.000
_cell.angle_alpha   90.00
_cell.angle_beta   90.00
_cell.angle_gamma   90.00
#
_symmetry.space_group_name_H-M   'P 1'
#
loop_
_entity.id
_entity.type
_entity.pdbx_description
1 polymer ?
#
loop_
_entity_poly.entity_id
_entity_poly.type
_entity_poly.pdbx_seq_one_letter_code
_entity_poly.pdbx_strand_id
1 'polypeptide(L)'
;MAAAPLLLLLLLVPVPLLPLLAQGPGGALGNRHAVYWNSSNQHLRREGYTVQVNVNDYLDIYCPHYNSSGPGGGAEQYVLYMVNLSGYRTCNASQGSKRWECNRQHASHSPIKFSEKFQRYSAFSLGYEFHAGQEYYYISTPTHNLHWKCLRMKVFVCCASKDFEGESPQVPKLEKSISGTSPKREHLPLAVGIAFFLMTLLAS
;
A
#
# COMPACT_ATOMS: atom_id res chain seq x y z
N MET A 1 -22.83 -35.51 -11.46
CA MET A 1 -22.20 -35.86 -10.18
C MET A 1 -20.73 -36.19 -10.44
N ALA A 2 -19.85 -35.19 -10.57
CA ALA A 2 -18.44 -35.40 -10.95
C ALA A 2 -17.46 -34.48 -10.21
N ALA A 3 -17.86 -33.98 -9.03
CA ALA A 3 -17.02 -33.15 -8.15
C ALA A 3 -16.14 -33.98 -7.19
N ALA A 4 -16.23 -35.31 -7.24
CA ALA A 4 -15.55 -36.21 -6.31
C ALA A 4 -14.01 -36.35 -6.49
N PRO A 5 -13.38 -36.22 -7.69
CA PRO A 5 -11.96 -36.57 -7.80
C PRO A 5 -11.01 -35.50 -7.26
N LEU A 6 -11.40 -34.22 -7.29
CA LEU A 6 -10.57 -33.11 -6.76
C LEU A 6 -10.55 -33.08 -5.23
N LEU A 7 -11.65 -33.47 -4.57
CA LEU A 7 -11.70 -33.61 -3.11
C LEU A 7 -10.80 -34.76 -2.64
N LEU A 8 -10.70 -35.84 -3.42
CA LEU A 8 -9.91 -37.01 -3.05
C LEU A 8 -8.39 -36.73 -3.12
N LEU A 9 -7.95 -35.87 -4.04
CA LEU A 9 -6.55 -35.42 -4.10
C LEU A 9 -6.14 -34.59 -2.88
N LEU A 10 -7.04 -33.79 -2.31
CA LEU A 10 -6.78 -33.02 -1.08
C LEU A 10 -6.62 -33.92 0.16
N LEU A 11 -7.26 -35.09 0.17
CA LEU A 11 -7.21 -36.06 1.28
C LEU A 11 -5.94 -36.93 1.27
N LEU A 12 -5.20 -36.96 0.16
CA LEU A 12 -3.95 -37.72 0.03
C LEU A 12 -2.71 -36.87 0.32
N VAL A 13 -2.85 -35.55 0.47
CA VAL A 13 -1.75 -34.70 0.91
C VAL A 13 -1.62 -34.88 2.42
N PRO A 14 -0.49 -35.39 2.94
CA PRO A 14 -0.28 -35.47 4.37
C PRO A 14 -0.52 -34.10 5.01
N VAL A 15 -1.36 -34.05 6.05
CA VAL A 15 -1.66 -32.84 6.85
C VAL A 15 -0.42 -31.97 7.20
N PRO A 16 0.80 -32.52 7.39
CA PRO A 16 2.01 -31.72 7.63
C PRO A 16 2.51 -30.90 6.42
N LEU A 17 2.02 -31.16 5.20
CA LEU A 17 2.45 -30.49 3.96
C LEU A 17 1.53 -29.33 3.54
N LEU A 18 0.35 -29.22 4.13
CA LEU A 18 -0.57 -28.09 3.93
C LEU A 18 0.06 -26.71 4.24
N PRO A 19 0.94 -26.55 5.25
CA PRO A 19 1.63 -25.29 5.52
C PRO A 19 2.66 -24.89 4.45
N LEU A 20 3.12 -25.83 3.60
CA LEU A 20 4.08 -25.53 2.53
C LEU A 20 3.40 -24.88 1.31
N LEU A 21 2.12 -25.18 1.05
CA LEU A 21 1.37 -24.58 -0.06
C LEU A 21 0.70 -23.25 0.30
N ALA A 22 0.59 -22.93 1.59
CA ALA A 22 0.08 -21.64 2.07
C ALA A 22 1.13 -20.52 1.99
N GLN A 23 2.40 -20.86 1.74
CA GLN A 23 3.41 -19.88 1.35
C GLN A 23 3.29 -19.62 -0.15
N GLY A 24 2.21 -18.93 -0.54
CA GLY A 24 2.29 -18.11 -1.74
C GLY A 24 3.50 -17.19 -1.62
N PRO A 25 4.13 -16.77 -2.72
CA PRO A 25 5.25 -15.83 -2.65
C PRO A 25 4.80 -14.67 -1.78
N GLY A 26 5.42 -14.54 -0.61
CA GLY A 26 5.11 -13.49 0.33
C GLY A 26 5.41 -12.19 -0.38
N GLY A 27 4.38 -11.62 -1.04
CA GLY A 27 4.48 -10.34 -1.68
C GLY A 27 4.96 -9.40 -0.60
N ALA A 28 6.20 -8.94 -0.72
CA ALA A 28 6.87 -8.20 0.31
C ALA A 28 5.97 -7.04 0.74
N LEU A 29 5.41 -7.15 1.94
CA LEU A 29 4.69 -6.04 2.54
C LEU A 29 5.73 -4.95 2.74
N GLY A 30 5.61 -3.85 1.98
CA GLY A 30 6.46 -2.68 2.17
C GLY A 30 6.52 -2.28 3.65
N ASN A 31 7.70 -1.85 4.10
CA ASN A 31 7.93 -1.53 5.50
C ASN A 31 7.03 -0.38 5.94
N ARG A 32 6.68 -0.35 7.22
CA ARG A 32 5.85 0.70 7.81
C ARG A 32 6.68 1.60 8.70
N HIS A 33 6.61 2.89 8.44
CA HIS A 33 7.28 3.94 9.21
C HIS A 33 6.23 4.71 10.01
N ALA A 34 6.40 4.84 11.33
CA ALA A 34 5.44 5.50 12.21
C ALA A 34 5.95 6.87 12.65
N VAL A 35 5.12 7.91 12.50
CA VAL A 35 5.43 9.28 12.97
C VAL A 35 4.28 9.82 13.80
N TYR A 36 4.57 10.19 15.05
CA TYR A 36 3.62 10.87 15.92
C TYR A 36 3.67 12.37 15.69
N TRP A 37 2.57 12.92 15.19
CA TRP A 37 2.48 14.30 14.73
C TRP A 37 1.88 15.23 15.79
N ASN A 38 2.70 15.66 16.74
CA ASN A 38 2.28 16.57 17.82
C ASN A 38 3.40 17.54 18.21
N SER A 39 3.08 18.60 18.94
CA SER A 39 4.06 19.63 19.33
C SER A 39 5.09 19.16 20.37
N SER A 40 4.78 18.08 21.10
CA SER A 40 5.69 17.47 22.07
C SER A 40 6.85 16.75 21.39
N ASN A 41 6.67 16.30 20.14
CA ASN A 41 7.72 15.74 19.32
C ASN A 41 8.68 16.85 18.84
N GLN A 42 9.84 16.96 19.49
CA GLN A 42 10.81 18.02 19.22
C GLN A 42 11.38 17.99 17.80
N HIS A 43 11.41 16.82 17.16
CA HIS A 43 11.92 16.67 15.80
C HIS A 43 11.08 17.47 14.80
N LEU A 44 9.77 17.50 14.99
CA LEU A 44 8.84 18.19 14.09
C LEU A 44 8.86 19.73 14.24
N ARG A 45 9.40 20.24 15.36
CA ARG A 45 9.50 21.68 15.63
C ARG A 45 10.72 22.33 14.99
N ARG A 46 11.74 21.54 14.64
CA ARG A 46 13.00 22.03 14.05
C ARG A 46 13.06 21.69 12.57
N GLU A 47 13.90 22.41 11.82
CA GLU A 47 14.23 22.01 10.46
C GLU A 47 15.11 20.75 10.48
N GLY A 48 14.98 19.92 9.44
CA GLY A 48 15.88 18.79 9.21
C GLY A 48 15.38 17.42 9.65
N TYR A 49 14.21 17.31 10.30
CA TYR A 49 13.63 15.98 10.55
C TYR A 49 13.27 15.30 9.23
N THR A 50 13.96 14.19 8.97
CA THR A 50 13.87 13.45 7.72
C THR A 50 13.55 12.00 8.01
N VAL A 51 12.51 11.48 7.37
CA VAL A 51 12.18 10.06 7.37
C VAL A 51 12.63 9.48 6.04
N GLN A 52 13.44 8.43 6.07
CA GLN A 52 13.85 7.71 4.87
C GLN A 52 12.91 6.53 4.64
N VAL A 53 12.38 6.41 3.44
CA VAL A 53 11.48 5.33 3.03
C VAL A 53 11.94 4.72 1.71
N ASN A 54 11.54 3.49 1.43
CA ASN A 54 11.71 2.88 0.11
C ASN A 54 10.43 3.03 -0.73
N VAL A 55 10.56 2.79 -2.04
CA VAL A 55 9.38 2.63 -2.89
C VAL A 55 8.57 1.43 -2.38
N ASN A 56 7.25 1.61 -2.33
CA ASN A 56 6.23 0.69 -1.79
C ASN A 56 6.14 0.60 -0.26
N ASP A 57 7.02 1.27 0.49
CA ASP A 57 6.85 1.44 1.93
C ASP A 57 5.62 2.30 2.24
N TYR A 58 5.18 2.24 3.50
CA TYR A 58 4.10 3.04 4.04
C TYR A 58 4.61 3.97 5.14
N LEU A 59 4.08 5.19 5.19
CA LEU A 59 4.23 6.12 6.30
C LEU A 59 2.89 6.28 6.99
N ASP A 60 2.85 5.86 8.25
CA ASP A 60 1.71 6.00 9.15
C ASP A 60 1.94 7.24 10.04
N ILE A 61 1.19 8.31 9.75
CA ILE A 61 1.20 9.56 10.53
C ILE A 61 0.06 9.51 11.55
N TYR A 62 0.41 9.47 12.83
CA TYR A 62 -0.54 9.43 13.94
C TYR A 62 -0.89 10.85 14.39
N CYS A 63 -2.18 11.16 14.36
CA CYS A 63 -2.70 12.41 14.90
C CYS A 63 -2.56 12.47 16.43
N PRO A 64 -2.49 13.67 17.03
CA PRO A 64 -2.57 13.82 18.47
C PRO A 64 -3.85 13.20 19.01
N HIS A 65 -3.72 12.36 20.02
CA HIS A 65 -4.85 11.74 20.71
C HIS A 65 -4.72 12.02 22.19
N TYR A 66 -5.81 12.49 22.79
CA TYR A 66 -5.85 12.85 24.20
C TYR A 66 -7.10 12.22 24.80
N ASN A 67 -6.94 11.56 25.96
CA ASN A 67 -8.06 10.96 26.69
C ASN A 67 -8.97 12.01 27.34
N SER A 68 -8.51 13.27 27.45
CA SER A 68 -9.19 14.43 28.04
C SER A 68 -8.83 15.71 27.27
N SER A 69 -9.27 16.88 27.73
CA SER A 69 -8.79 18.17 27.21
C SER A 69 -7.25 18.22 27.33
N GLY A 70 -6.55 18.27 26.19
CA GLY A 70 -5.10 18.23 26.11
C GLY A 70 -4.36 19.36 26.86
N PRO A 71 -3.02 19.37 26.86
CA PRO A 71 -2.22 20.33 27.61
C PRO A 71 -2.54 21.78 27.20
N GLY A 72 -2.78 22.67 28.16
CA GLY A 72 -2.84 24.12 27.91
C GLY A 72 -4.18 24.66 27.36
N GLY A 73 -5.31 24.00 27.63
CA GLY A 73 -6.65 24.56 27.35
C GLY A 73 -7.35 24.01 26.11
N GLY A 74 -6.81 22.95 25.50
CA GLY A 74 -7.45 22.25 24.38
C GLY A 74 -6.52 21.21 23.77
N ALA A 75 -7.09 20.19 23.15
CA ALA A 75 -6.29 19.25 22.39
C ALA A 75 -5.77 19.90 21.09
N GLU A 76 -4.62 19.43 20.59
CA GLU A 76 -4.01 19.94 19.34
C GLU A 76 -4.74 19.47 18.08
N GLN A 77 -5.12 20.41 17.20
CA GLN A 77 -5.74 20.12 15.89
C GLN A 77 -4.88 20.68 14.77
N TYR A 78 -4.64 19.85 13.76
CA TYR A 78 -3.79 20.20 12.63
C TYR A 78 -4.41 19.78 11.31
N VAL A 79 -4.11 20.54 10.26
CA VAL A 79 -4.33 20.11 8.87
C VAL A 79 -2.97 19.80 8.25
N LEU A 80 -2.82 18.61 7.68
CA LEU A 80 -1.60 18.13 7.06
C LEU A 80 -1.60 18.47 5.57
N TYR A 81 -0.50 19.04 5.10
CA TYR A 81 -0.29 19.41 3.70
C TYR A 81 0.98 18.77 3.17
N MET A 82 0.93 18.39 1.89
CA MET A 82 2.12 18.08 1.11
C MET A 82 2.45 19.30 0.26
N VAL A 83 3.65 19.87 0.46
CA VAL A 83 4.06 21.16 -0.12
C VAL A 83 5.37 21.04 -0.88
N ASN A 84 5.69 22.06 -1.68
CA ASN A 84 7.02 22.20 -2.26
C ASN A 84 8.06 22.67 -1.23
N LEU A 85 9.34 22.69 -1.61
CA LEU A 85 10.45 23.10 -0.74
C LEU A 85 10.29 24.54 -0.19
N SER A 86 9.74 25.46 -0.98
CA SER A 86 9.49 26.83 -0.53
C SER A 86 8.45 26.85 0.59
N GLY A 87 7.31 26.17 0.39
CA GLY A 87 6.26 25.98 1.39
C GLY A 87 6.75 25.31 2.66
N TYR A 88 7.67 24.35 2.56
CA TYR A 88 8.31 23.72 3.72
C TYR A 88 9.15 24.69 4.56
N ARG A 89 9.94 25.54 3.90
CA ARG A 89 10.80 26.53 4.57
C ARG A 89 10.00 27.64 5.22
N THR A 90 8.98 28.13 4.52
CA THR A 90 8.15 29.26 5.01
C THR A 90 6.91 28.80 5.79
N CYS A 91 6.70 27.49 5.94
CA CYS A 91 5.48 26.92 6.51
C CYS A 91 4.19 27.46 5.84
N ASN A 92 4.21 27.59 4.52
CA ASN A 92 3.09 28.10 3.74
C ASN A 92 2.29 26.96 3.09
N ALA A 93 1.08 26.71 3.62
CA ALA A 93 0.19 25.65 3.13
C ALA A 93 -0.40 25.91 1.74
N SER A 94 -0.37 27.16 1.23
CA SER A 94 -0.87 27.46 -0.13
C SER A 94 0.05 26.95 -1.24
N GLN A 95 1.28 26.55 -0.89
CA GLN A 95 2.30 26.03 -1.81
C GLN A 95 2.17 24.50 -2.02
N GLY A 96 0.98 23.95 -1.81
CA GLY A 96 0.72 22.54 -1.89
C GLY A 96 -0.74 22.19 -1.71
N SER A 97 -0.99 20.95 -1.34
CA SER A 97 -2.33 20.39 -1.22
C SER A 97 -2.58 19.81 0.16
N LYS A 98 -3.84 19.91 0.59
CA LYS A 98 -4.30 19.27 1.81
C LYS A 98 -4.28 17.75 1.63
N ARG A 99 -3.67 17.04 2.57
CA ARG A 99 -3.57 15.58 2.57
C ARG A 99 -4.43 14.91 3.63
N TRP A 100 -4.54 15.51 4.82
CA TRP A 100 -5.31 14.96 5.94
C TRP A 100 -5.74 16.03 6.95
N GLU A 101 -6.73 15.73 7.79
CA GLU A 101 -7.12 16.56 8.93
C GLU A 101 -7.10 15.76 10.23
N CYS A 102 -6.33 16.25 11.20
CA CYS A 102 -6.33 15.77 12.57
C CYS A 102 -7.32 16.61 13.40
N ASN A 103 -8.62 16.45 13.13
CA ASN A 103 -9.71 17.17 13.81
C ASN A 103 -10.45 16.33 14.88
N ARG A 104 -10.18 15.03 14.95
CA ARG A 104 -10.84 14.08 15.87
C ARG A 104 -9.91 13.62 16.98
N GLN A 105 -9.93 14.35 18.09
CA GLN A 105 -8.95 14.24 19.17
C GLN A 105 -9.37 13.21 20.23
N HIS A 106 -10.68 13.04 20.40
CA HIS A 106 -11.32 12.11 21.32
C HIS A 106 -11.81 10.86 20.58
N ALA A 107 -10.97 10.29 19.72
CA ALA A 107 -11.29 9.02 19.07
C ALA A 107 -11.45 7.93 20.15
N SER A 108 -12.54 7.15 20.09
CA SER A 108 -12.99 6.28 21.21
C SER A 108 -12.05 5.13 21.56
N HIS A 109 -11.14 4.73 20.67
CA HIS A 109 -10.31 3.53 20.87
C HIS A 109 -8.83 3.70 20.56
N SER A 110 -8.45 4.43 19.52
CA SER A 110 -7.04 4.55 19.10
C SER A 110 -6.78 5.87 18.39
N PRO A 111 -5.54 6.38 18.43
CA PRO A 111 -5.13 7.54 17.65
C PRO A 111 -5.42 7.29 16.17
N ILE A 112 -6.12 8.23 15.54
CA ILE A 112 -6.40 8.17 14.11
C ILE A 112 -5.08 8.31 13.37
N LYS A 113 -4.89 7.47 12.35
CA LYS A 113 -3.70 7.54 11.49
C LYS A 113 -4.07 7.79 10.03
N PHE A 114 -3.25 8.60 9.40
CA PHE A 114 -3.18 8.73 7.95
C PHE A 114 -2.04 7.84 7.45
N SER A 115 -2.32 7.01 6.46
CA SER A 115 -1.33 6.13 5.85
C SER A 115 -1.06 6.59 4.42
N GLU A 116 0.18 6.94 4.12
CA GLU A 116 0.65 7.22 2.77
C GLU A 116 1.47 6.03 2.26
N LYS A 117 1.24 5.61 1.02
CA LYS A 117 2.06 4.59 0.36
C LYS A 117 2.96 5.24 -0.67
N PHE A 118 4.27 5.01 -0.59
CA PHE A 118 5.26 5.56 -1.52
C PHE A 118 5.34 4.73 -2.80
N GLN A 119 4.25 4.69 -3.55
CA GLN A 119 4.18 3.95 -4.80
C GLN A 119 4.57 4.82 -6.00
N ARG A 120 5.18 4.20 -7.01
CA ARG A 120 5.60 4.87 -8.25
C ARG A 120 4.42 5.26 -9.14
N TYR A 121 3.36 4.45 -9.14
CA TYR A 121 2.19 4.66 -9.96
C TYR A 121 0.95 4.69 -9.09
N SER A 122 0.18 5.75 -9.21
CA SER A 122 -1.08 5.87 -8.49
C SER A 122 -2.22 5.25 -9.29
N ALA A 123 -3.05 4.44 -8.64
CA ALA A 123 -4.30 3.96 -9.23
C ALA A 123 -5.38 5.06 -9.35
N PHE A 124 -5.18 6.20 -8.67
CA PHE A 124 -6.06 7.36 -8.70
C PHE A 124 -5.47 8.46 -9.57
N SER A 125 -6.28 9.06 -10.45
CA SER A 125 -5.84 10.10 -11.40
C SER A 125 -5.33 11.39 -10.75
N LEU A 126 -5.72 11.67 -9.51
CA LEU A 126 -5.21 12.77 -8.70
C LEU A 126 -4.40 12.27 -7.49
N GLY A 127 -3.95 11.01 -7.53
CA GLY A 127 -3.13 10.46 -6.46
C GLY A 127 -1.67 10.84 -6.63
N TYR A 128 -0.92 10.74 -5.55
CA TYR A 128 0.50 11.08 -5.55
C TYR A 128 1.34 9.92 -6.07
N GLU A 129 2.35 10.27 -6.84
CA GLU A 129 3.38 9.37 -7.35
C GLU A 129 4.72 9.74 -6.72
N PHE A 130 5.46 8.71 -6.30
CA PHE A 130 6.69 8.87 -5.57
C PHE A 130 7.87 8.22 -6.32
N HIS A 131 8.97 8.95 -6.41
CA HIS A 131 10.16 8.56 -7.15
C HIS A 131 11.36 8.39 -6.22
N ALA A 132 12.15 7.35 -6.49
CA ALA A 132 13.44 7.13 -5.85
C ALA A 132 14.39 8.33 -6.09
N GLY A 133 15.15 8.69 -5.07
CA GLY A 133 16.03 9.84 -5.05
C GLY A 133 15.33 11.20 -4.84
N GLN A 134 14.01 11.23 -4.66
CA GLN A 134 13.27 12.48 -4.45
C GLN A 134 12.92 12.74 -2.98
N GLU A 135 12.80 14.03 -2.67
CA GLU A 135 12.40 14.54 -1.37
C GLU A 135 11.00 15.14 -1.43
N TYR A 136 10.17 14.74 -0.48
CA TYR A 136 8.79 15.18 -0.34
C TYR A 136 8.60 15.86 1.00
N TYR A 137 7.85 16.96 1.03
CA TYR A 137 7.78 17.81 2.21
C TYR A 137 6.37 17.84 2.76
N TYR A 138 6.26 17.56 4.05
CA TYR A 138 5.01 17.62 4.80
C TYR A 138 5.09 18.73 5.83
N ILE A 139 4.04 19.54 5.90
CA ILE A 139 3.85 20.53 6.95
C ILE A 139 2.45 20.39 7.55
N SER A 140 2.26 20.97 8.73
CA SER A 140 0.93 21.15 9.27
C SER A 140 0.71 22.54 9.85
N THR A 141 -0.49 23.06 9.63
CA THR A 141 -0.94 24.31 10.24
C THR A 141 -2.00 24.02 11.31
N PRO A 142 -1.97 24.71 12.46
CA PRO A 142 -3.01 24.56 13.47
C PRO A 142 -4.34 25.12 12.97
N THR A 143 -5.47 24.51 13.36
CA THR A 143 -6.80 24.92 12.87
C THR A 143 -7.38 26.12 13.63
N HIS A 144 -7.15 26.22 14.94
CA HIS A 144 -7.85 27.19 15.80
C HIS A 144 -6.95 28.06 16.69
N ASN A 145 -5.71 27.61 16.98
CA ASN A 145 -4.84 28.29 17.93
C ASN A 145 -3.59 28.85 17.25
N LEU A 146 -3.47 30.19 17.19
CA LEU A 146 -2.28 30.89 16.69
C LEU A 146 -1.02 30.64 17.53
N HIS A 147 -1.17 30.09 18.75
CA HIS A 147 -0.03 29.79 19.62
C HIS A 147 0.80 28.59 19.12
N TRP A 148 0.19 27.65 18.39
CA TRP A 148 0.90 26.47 17.91
C TRP A 148 1.69 26.78 16.65
N LYS A 149 2.96 26.41 16.66
CA LYS A 149 3.86 26.60 15.52
C LYS A 149 3.62 25.49 14.49
N CYS A 150 3.90 25.81 13.23
CA CYS A 150 3.95 24.83 12.16
C CYS A 150 4.89 23.68 12.51
N LEU A 151 4.40 22.46 12.33
CA LEU A 151 5.19 21.24 12.42
C LEU A 151 5.57 20.82 11.00
N ARG A 152 6.77 20.28 10.81
CA ARG A 152 7.26 19.92 9.49
C ARG A 152 8.21 18.74 9.49
N MET A 153 8.19 18.01 8.38
CA MET A 153 8.99 16.81 8.13
C MET A 153 9.33 16.72 6.65
N LYS A 154 10.52 16.20 6.35
CA LYS A 154 10.90 15.78 5.01
C LYS A 154 10.84 14.25 4.93
N VAL A 155 10.44 13.74 3.78
CA VAL A 155 10.53 12.32 3.46
C VAL A 155 11.48 12.15 2.28
N PHE A 156 12.53 11.37 2.45
CA PHE A 156 13.43 11.01 1.36
C PHE A 156 13.09 9.59 0.90
N VAL A 157 12.68 9.46 -0.36
CA VAL A 157 12.38 8.17 -0.98
C VAL A 157 13.68 7.68 -1.60
N CYS A 158 14.35 6.70 -1.00
CA CYS A 158 15.67 6.31 -1.49
C CYS A 158 15.59 5.43 -2.73
N CYS A 159 15.08 4.21 -2.56
CA CYS A 159 15.47 3.09 -3.40
C CYS A 159 14.24 2.28 -3.77
N ALA A 160 14.31 1.55 -4.89
CA ALA A 160 13.35 0.48 -5.12
C ALA A 160 13.46 -0.53 -3.96
N SER A 161 12.32 -1.04 -3.47
CA SER A 161 12.37 -2.17 -2.54
C SER A 161 13.15 -3.31 -3.21
N LYS A 162 13.93 -4.06 -2.43
CA LYS A 162 14.78 -5.15 -2.94
C LYS A 162 14.00 -6.22 -3.73
N ASP A 163 12.68 -6.22 -3.61
CA ASP A 163 11.75 -7.10 -4.31
C ASP A 163 11.48 -6.70 -5.77
N PHE A 164 11.90 -5.50 -6.19
CA PHE A 164 11.75 -5.00 -7.57
C PHE A 164 13.03 -5.07 -8.42
N GLU A 165 14.15 -5.57 -7.89
CA GLU A 165 15.38 -5.74 -8.69
C GLU A 165 15.29 -6.89 -9.72
N GLY A 166 14.16 -7.62 -9.78
CA GLY A 166 13.94 -8.71 -10.75
C GLY A 166 13.15 -8.35 -12.01
N GLU A 167 12.37 -7.27 -12.03
CA GLU A 167 11.47 -6.97 -13.16
C GLU A 167 11.96 -5.72 -13.92
N SER A 168 12.88 -5.95 -14.85
CA SER A 168 13.19 -4.96 -15.89
C SER A 168 11.90 -4.58 -16.63
N PRO A 169 11.62 -3.29 -16.90
CA PRO A 169 10.43 -2.90 -17.66
C PRO A 169 10.60 -3.35 -19.12
N GLN A 170 10.16 -4.57 -19.43
CA GLN A 170 9.86 -4.93 -20.80
C GLN A 170 8.66 -4.11 -21.24
N VAL A 171 8.94 -3.08 -22.02
CA VAL A 171 7.95 -2.35 -22.81
C VAL A 171 7.10 -3.40 -23.54
N PRO A 172 5.77 -3.48 -23.32
CA PRO A 172 4.95 -4.41 -24.06
C PRO A 172 5.01 -4.02 -25.54
N LYS A 173 5.65 -4.86 -26.34
CA LYS A 173 5.70 -4.68 -27.79
C LYS A 173 4.28 -4.93 -28.31
N LEU A 174 3.64 -3.87 -28.80
CA LEU A 174 2.32 -3.93 -29.41
C LEU A 174 2.41 -4.77 -30.69
N GLU A 175 2.13 -6.07 -30.58
CA GLU A 175 1.99 -6.94 -31.74
C GLU A 175 0.67 -6.64 -32.45
N LYS A 176 0.80 -6.37 -33.75
CA LYS A 176 -0.28 -5.99 -34.66
C LYS A 176 -1.31 -7.12 -34.75
N SER A 177 -2.57 -6.71 -34.61
CA SER A 177 -3.79 -7.43 -34.96
C SER A 177 -3.64 -8.30 -36.21
N ILE A 178 -4.00 -9.59 -36.09
CA ILE A 178 -4.35 -10.43 -37.25
C ILE A 178 -5.75 -11.00 -37.05
N SER A 179 -6.63 -10.48 -37.90
CA SER A 179 -7.76 -11.09 -38.58
C SER A 179 -8.04 -12.58 -38.31
N GLY A 180 -9.30 -12.89 -37.99
CA GLY A 180 -9.73 -14.22 -37.58
C GLY A 180 -9.67 -15.32 -38.64
N THR A 181 -9.71 -16.57 -38.13
CA THR A 181 -10.40 -17.68 -38.78
C THR A 181 -10.76 -18.77 -37.76
N SER A 182 -11.78 -19.55 -38.11
CA SER A 182 -12.60 -20.50 -37.34
C SER A 182 -11.85 -21.61 -36.57
N PRO A 183 -12.35 -22.09 -35.40
CA PRO A 183 -11.73 -23.20 -34.68
C PRO A 183 -12.12 -24.55 -35.30
N LYS A 184 -11.12 -25.25 -35.83
CA LYS A 184 -11.22 -26.64 -36.28
C LYS A 184 -10.96 -27.58 -35.09
N ARG A 185 -11.85 -28.55 -35.00
CA ARG A 185 -11.97 -29.65 -34.04
C ARG A 185 -10.73 -30.54 -34.01
N GLU A 186 -10.06 -30.62 -32.87
CA GLU A 186 -8.95 -31.56 -32.64
C GLU A 186 -9.41 -32.78 -31.83
N HIS A 187 -8.89 -33.92 -32.25
CA HIS A 187 -9.33 -35.28 -31.94
C HIS A 187 -9.04 -35.73 -30.50
N LEU A 188 -10.02 -36.39 -29.89
CA LEU A 188 -9.85 -37.14 -28.64
C LEU A 188 -9.02 -38.43 -28.90
N PRO A 189 -7.99 -38.74 -28.10
CA PRO A 189 -7.21 -39.95 -28.29
C PRO A 189 -8.05 -41.20 -28.00
N LEU A 190 -8.00 -42.18 -28.91
CA LEU A 190 -8.76 -43.44 -28.93
C LEU A 190 -8.70 -44.22 -27.60
N ALA A 191 -7.65 -44.01 -26.79
CA ALA A 191 -7.48 -44.61 -25.48
C ALA A 191 -8.56 -44.19 -24.45
N VAL A 192 -9.11 -42.98 -24.58
CA VAL A 192 -10.13 -42.45 -23.65
C VAL A 192 -11.52 -43.05 -23.94
N GLY A 193 -11.80 -43.40 -25.20
CA GLY A 193 -13.07 -44.03 -25.59
C GLY A 193 -13.19 -45.48 -25.12
N ILE A 194 -12.09 -46.24 -25.15
CA ILE A 194 -12.06 -47.64 -24.73
C ILE A 194 -12.20 -47.76 -23.20
N ALA A 195 -11.59 -46.85 -22.46
CA ALA A 195 -11.73 -46.79 -21.00
C ALA A 195 -13.17 -46.49 -20.57
N PHE A 196 -13.89 -45.62 -21.30
CA PHE A 196 -15.28 -45.30 -20.98
C PHE A 196 -16.23 -46.47 -21.24
N PHE A 197 -16.02 -47.23 -22.33
CA PHE A 197 -16.85 -48.38 -22.68
C PHE A 197 -16.66 -49.58 -21.74
N LEU A 198 -15.42 -49.83 -21.29
CA LEU A 198 -15.13 -50.90 -20.33
C LEU A 198 -15.72 -50.61 -18.94
N MET A 199 -15.75 -49.34 -18.53
CA MET A 199 -16.34 -48.94 -17.24
C MET A 199 -17.87 -49.08 -17.22
N THR A 200 -18.55 -48.95 -18.38
CA THR A 200 -20.00 -49.16 -18.47
C THR A 200 -20.42 -50.63 -18.45
N LEU A 201 -19.58 -51.54 -18.97
CA LEU A 201 -19.87 -52.98 -19.03
C LEU A 201 -19.66 -53.71 -17.69
N LEU A 202 -18.82 -53.17 -16.80
CA LEU A 202 -18.60 -53.71 -15.45
C LEU A 202 -19.65 -53.23 -14.44
N ALA A 203 -20.56 -52.34 -14.84
CA ALA A 203 -21.60 -51.75 -14.01
C ALA A 203 -23.03 -52.24 -14.38
N SER A 204 -23.15 -53.32 -15.17
CA SER A 204 -24.41 -54.04 -15.46
C SER A 204 -24.34 -55.49 -15.00
#